data_AF-A0A6J4L8G9-F1
#
_entry.id   AF-A0A6J4L8G9-F1
#
_cell.length_a   1.000
_cell.length_b   1.000
_cell.length_c   1.000
_cell.angle_alpha   90.00
_cell.angle_beta   90.00
_cell.angle_gamma   90.00
#
_symmetry.space_group_name_H-M   'P 1'
#
loop_
_entity.id
_entity.type
_entity.pdbx_description
1 polymer ?
#
loop_
_entity_poly.entity_id
_entity_poly.type
_entity_poly.pdbx_seq_one_letter_code
_entity_poly.pdbx_strand_id
1 'polypeptide(L)'
;MSDDVVFQGLPLTGDAGDAFVAIAALLEAAYVTVEEGPGFEEEAFALASRLVARARGAADAPTDAQLRMEALERSEAAAAVVEPLGFELPESLDGLAEELVLLTEAVVREAALEVHTHDAYLALQGDTDTMLLVVVPVSVAEAHVWLLGSLLERVEMGIEANPLRALERAASGWWFLRSRGDDELTELREQEWSLAERPTAATGRSFVAELVADEEAMAALPPRQRHLARQLLQSVSGSWRVRERTGDDAVFVSLADESEYRVREHEAEYGADAVAVGRLVPLDDETWLRSPGMHIGVASEPAAPRPLPPARSASEARKVLAEAGPILKDVEPDEVISAWLEALTRMARKGTGGNKSKRR
;
A
#
# COMPACT_ATOMS: atom_id res chain seq x y z
N MET A 1 30.81 15.74 -2.09
CA MET A 1 31.24 14.65 -1.20
C MET A 1 30.51 13.43 -1.70
N SER A 2 31.22 12.46 -2.28
CA SER A 2 30.59 11.17 -2.58
C SER A 2 30.47 10.45 -1.26
N ASP A 3 29.26 10.40 -0.71
CA ASP A 3 28.98 9.43 0.35
C ASP A 3 29.10 8.06 -0.32
N ASP A 4 30.20 7.36 -0.02
CA ASP A 4 30.38 5.98 -0.43
C ASP A 4 29.22 5.18 0.19
N VAL A 5 28.20 4.88 -0.61
CA VAL A 5 27.12 3.98 -0.23
C VAL A 5 27.78 2.62 0.04
N VAL A 6 28.02 2.32 1.32
CA VAL A 6 28.51 1.02 1.73
C VAL A 6 27.36 0.05 1.58
N PHE A 7 27.32 -0.65 0.45
CA PHE A 7 26.42 -1.79 0.26
C PHE A 7 26.78 -2.86 1.29
N GLN A 8 25.87 -3.13 2.22
CA GLN A 8 25.99 -4.25 3.14
C GLN A 8 25.11 -5.38 2.64
N GLY A 9 25.76 -6.42 2.10
CA GLY A 9 25.11 -7.68 1.75
C GLY A 9 25.31 -8.69 2.89
N LEU A 10 24.22 -9.25 3.40
CA LEU A 10 24.25 -10.39 4.32
C LEU A 10 23.98 -11.67 3.52
N PRO A 11 24.96 -12.60 3.43
CA PRO A 11 24.71 -13.88 2.80
C PRO A 11 23.60 -14.65 3.51
N LEU A 12 22.58 -15.07 2.77
CA LEU A 12 21.50 -15.93 3.27
C LEU A 12 21.96 -17.39 3.27
N THR A 13 23.00 -17.65 4.04
CA THR A 13 23.54 -19.00 4.30
C THR A 13 23.64 -19.20 5.81
N GLY A 14 23.47 -20.44 6.27
CA GLY A 14 23.43 -20.74 7.70
C GLY A 14 22.31 -19.97 8.41
N ASP A 15 22.64 -19.37 9.56
CA ASP A 15 21.65 -18.79 10.49
C ASP A 15 20.78 -17.68 9.87
N ALA A 16 21.30 -16.88 8.93
CA ALA A 16 20.52 -15.86 8.23
C ALA A 16 19.55 -16.48 7.20
N GLY A 17 19.96 -17.59 6.57
CA GLY A 17 19.08 -18.38 5.71
C GLY A 17 17.97 -19.05 6.51
N ASP A 18 18.30 -19.63 7.68
CA ASP A 18 17.33 -20.24 8.59
C ASP A 18 16.26 -19.22 9.02
N ALA A 19 16.67 -18.00 9.35
CA ALA A 19 15.75 -16.91 9.69
C ALA A 19 14.84 -16.53 8.51
N PHE A 20 15.37 -16.50 7.29
CA PHE A 20 14.58 -16.21 6.10
C PHE A 20 13.55 -17.31 5.82
N VAL A 21 13.94 -18.59 5.93
CA VAL A 21 13.04 -19.74 5.78
C VAL A 21 11.96 -19.72 6.86
N ALA A 22 12.29 -19.37 8.10
CA ALA A 22 11.31 -19.25 9.17
C ALA A 22 10.28 -18.14 8.92
N ILE A 23 10.67 -17.01 8.31
CA ILE A 23 9.71 -15.97 7.90
C ILE A 23 8.75 -16.54 6.85
N ALA A 24 9.26 -17.26 5.84
CA ALA A 24 8.41 -17.89 4.83
C ALA A 24 7.42 -18.89 5.43
N ALA A 25 7.88 -19.73 6.37
CA ALA A 25 7.05 -20.70 7.08
C ALA A 25 5.91 -20.04 7.88
N LEU A 26 6.19 -18.90 8.52
CA LEU A 26 5.16 -18.12 9.23
C LEU A 26 4.11 -17.54 8.28
N LEU A 27 4.53 -17.05 7.11
CA LEU A 27 3.62 -16.51 6.10
C LEU A 27 2.72 -17.61 5.50
N GLU A 28 3.29 -18.79 5.26
CA GLU A 28 2.52 -19.94 4.81
C GLU A 28 1.50 -20.38 5.87
N ALA A 29 1.91 -20.45 7.14
CA ALA A 29 1.01 -20.76 8.24
C ALA A 29 -0.12 -19.72 8.41
N ALA A 30 0.18 -18.43 8.24
CA ALA A 30 -0.82 -17.37 8.24
C ALA A 30 -1.83 -17.55 7.10
N TYR A 31 -1.34 -17.84 5.89
CA TYR A 31 -2.17 -18.03 4.72
C TYR A 31 -3.15 -19.19 4.85
N VAL A 32 -2.76 -20.31 5.47
CA VAL A 32 -3.65 -21.48 5.61
C VAL A 32 -4.62 -21.38 6.80
N THR A 33 -4.43 -20.43 7.71
CA THR A 33 -5.22 -20.30 8.96
C THR A 33 -6.14 -19.09 9.03
N VAL A 34 -6.43 -18.47 7.87
CA VAL A 34 -7.20 -17.21 7.64
C VAL A 34 -8.31 -16.90 8.66
N GLU A 35 -9.02 -17.90 9.21
CA GLU A 35 -10.17 -17.70 10.10
C GLU A 35 -9.83 -17.51 11.59
N GLU A 36 -8.68 -17.95 12.10
CA GLU A 36 -8.33 -17.90 13.54
C GLU A 36 -6.87 -17.42 13.80
N GLY A 37 -6.19 -16.95 12.75
CA GLY A 37 -4.73 -16.80 12.63
C GLY A 37 -3.97 -16.28 13.87
N PRO A 38 -2.98 -17.04 14.39
CA PRO A 38 -2.31 -16.81 15.68
C PRO A 38 -1.24 -15.68 15.69
N GLY A 39 -1.47 -14.59 14.96
CA GLY A 39 -0.53 -13.45 14.92
C GLY A 39 0.76 -13.73 14.13
N PHE A 40 0.79 -14.77 13.28
CA PHE A 40 2.00 -15.16 12.54
C PHE A 40 2.55 -14.07 11.61
N GLU A 41 1.69 -13.21 11.05
CA GLU A 41 2.15 -12.05 10.27
C GLU A 41 2.96 -11.07 11.13
N GLU A 42 2.54 -10.85 12.38
CA GLU A 42 3.27 -10.00 13.35
C GLU A 42 4.61 -10.64 13.73
N GLU A 43 4.64 -11.96 13.90
CA GLU A 43 5.86 -12.71 14.19
C GLU A 43 6.84 -12.71 13.01
N ALA A 44 6.34 -12.88 11.79
CA ALA A 44 7.10 -12.79 10.55
C ALA A 44 7.73 -11.41 10.40
N PHE A 45 6.94 -10.36 10.63
CA PHE A 45 7.40 -8.98 10.61
C PHE A 45 8.47 -8.71 11.68
N ALA A 46 8.28 -9.21 12.90
CA ALA A 46 9.23 -9.03 14.00
C ALA A 46 10.55 -9.78 13.76
N LEU A 47 10.52 -10.97 13.15
CA LEU A 47 11.73 -11.70 12.75
C LEU A 47 12.43 -11.00 11.59
N ALA A 48 11.68 -10.53 10.59
CA ALA A 48 12.20 -9.75 9.46
C ALA A 48 12.93 -8.47 9.93
N SER A 49 12.33 -7.71 10.86
CA SER A 49 12.97 -6.52 11.42
C SER A 49 14.31 -6.81 12.11
N ARG A 50 14.41 -7.94 12.80
CA ARG A 50 15.64 -8.42 13.45
C ARG A 50 16.70 -8.87 12.45
N LEU A 51 16.29 -9.57 11.39
CA LEU A 51 17.18 -9.95 10.29
C LEU A 51 17.76 -8.71 9.60
N VAL A 52 16.94 -7.68 9.35
CA VAL A 52 17.40 -6.40 8.79
C VAL A 52 18.36 -5.67 9.73
N ALA A 53 18.05 -5.61 11.04
CA ALA A 53 18.95 -5.00 12.02
C ALA A 53 20.33 -5.67 12.02
N ARG A 54 20.37 -7.00 11.87
CA ARG A 54 21.60 -7.78 11.74
C ARG A 54 22.35 -7.49 10.43
N ALA A 55 21.65 -7.43 9.31
CA ALA A 55 22.22 -7.13 8.00
C ALA A 55 22.88 -5.74 7.96
N ARG A 56 22.29 -4.77 8.67
CA ARG A 56 22.83 -3.39 8.83
C ARG A 56 24.00 -3.27 9.81
N GLY A 57 24.35 -4.35 10.52
CA GLY A 57 25.36 -4.32 11.57
C GLY A 57 25.02 -3.39 12.74
N ALA A 58 23.73 -3.28 13.11
CA ALA A 58 23.32 -2.46 14.25
C ALA A 58 23.99 -2.93 15.56
N ALA A 59 24.35 -2.01 16.44
CA ALA A 59 25.11 -2.32 17.66
C ALA A 59 24.33 -3.22 18.64
N ASP A 60 23.01 -3.14 18.60
CA ASP A 60 22.04 -3.92 19.36
C ASP A 60 21.40 -5.05 18.54
N ALA A 61 21.92 -5.34 17.34
CA ALA A 61 21.43 -6.43 16.51
C ALA A 61 21.53 -7.78 17.22
N PRO A 62 20.57 -8.69 17.01
CA PRO A 62 20.67 -10.05 17.52
C PRO A 62 21.90 -10.74 16.93
N THR A 63 22.56 -11.56 17.75
CA THR A 63 23.63 -12.44 17.28
C THR A 63 23.06 -13.53 16.35
N ASP A 64 23.92 -14.13 15.52
CA ASP A 64 23.51 -15.20 14.59
C ASP A 64 22.86 -16.38 15.36
N ALA A 65 23.42 -16.73 16.53
CA ALA A 65 22.84 -17.74 17.41
C ALA A 65 21.44 -17.36 17.94
N GLN A 66 21.19 -16.08 18.26
CA GLN A 66 19.86 -15.63 18.69
C GLN A 66 18.86 -15.69 17.54
N LEU A 67 19.25 -15.22 16.35
CA LEU A 67 18.40 -15.31 15.15
C LEU A 67 18.04 -16.76 14.85
N ARG A 68 19.01 -17.67 14.90
CA ARG A 68 18.78 -19.10 14.69
C ARG A 68 17.81 -19.70 15.71
N MET A 69 18.02 -19.44 16.99
CA MET A 69 17.14 -20.00 18.04
C MET A 69 15.71 -19.52 17.85
N GLU A 70 15.52 -18.23 17.58
CA GLU A 70 14.21 -17.66 17.32
C GLU A 70 13.57 -18.20 16.02
N ALA A 71 14.36 -18.38 14.95
CA ALA A 71 13.90 -18.95 13.69
C ALA A 71 13.41 -20.39 13.88
N LEU A 72 14.14 -21.18 14.66
CA LEU A 72 13.76 -22.56 14.99
C LEU A 72 12.44 -22.59 15.79
N GLU A 73 12.35 -21.81 16.87
CA GLU A 73 11.14 -21.73 17.71
C GLU A 73 9.91 -21.36 16.89
N ARG A 74 10.03 -20.37 16.00
CA ARG A 74 8.92 -19.93 15.14
C ARG A 74 8.55 -20.94 14.06
N SER A 75 9.55 -21.59 13.46
CA SER A 75 9.30 -22.65 12.47
C SER A 75 8.59 -23.85 13.11
N GLU A 76 8.96 -24.22 14.34
CA GLU A 76 8.28 -25.26 15.11
C GLU A 76 6.83 -24.87 15.43
N ALA A 77 6.58 -23.61 15.79
CA ALA A 77 5.23 -23.11 16.03
C ALA A 77 4.36 -23.12 14.75
N ALA A 78 4.93 -22.70 13.61
CA ALA A 78 4.27 -22.78 12.31
C ALA A 78 3.98 -24.24 11.90
N ALA A 79 4.97 -25.14 12.07
CA ALA A 79 4.84 -26.55 11.75
C ALA A 79 3.70 -27.21 12.52
N ALA A 80 3.59 -26.93 13.83
CA ALA A 80 2.53 -27.48 14.68
C ALA A 80 1.11 -27.13 14.20
N VAL A 81 0.96 -26.04 13.44
CA VAL A 81 -0.32 -25.59 12.88
C VAL A 81 -0.59 -26.24 11.51
N VAL A 82 0.43 -26.35 10.66
CA VAL A 82 0.23 -26.78 9.26
C VAL A 82 0.38 -28.30 9.07
N GLU A 83 1.15 -29.00 9.90
CA GLU A 83 1.35 -30.45 9.84
C GLU A 83 0.03 -31.24 9.95
N PRO A 84 -0.90 -30.92 10.89
CA PRO A 84 -2.21 -31.59 10.95
C PRO A 84 -3.07 -31.42 9.70
N LEU A 85 -2.80 -30.36 8.90
CA LEU A 85 -3.51 -30.05 7.67
C LEU A 85 -2.87 -30.76 6.45
N GLY A 86 -1.73 -31.42 6.62
CA GLY A 86 -1.02 -32.14 5.57
C GLY A 86 -0.17 -31.25 4.67
N PHE A 87 0.13 -30.02 5.09
CA PHE A 87 1.11 -29.16 4.42
C PHE A 87 2.50 -29.44 4.97
N GLU A 88 3.50 -29.39 4.09
CA GLU A 88 4.91 -29.55 4.44
C GLU A 88 5.60 -28.20 4.35
N LEU A 89 6.22 -27.75 5.44
CA LEU A 89 6.97 -26.50 5.44
C LEU A 89 8.33 -26.67 4.76
N PRO A 90 8.85 -25.59 4.15
CA PRO A 90 10.20 -25.59 3.58
C PRO A 90 11.26 -25.75 4.68
N GLU A 91 12.21 -26.66 4.48
CA GLU A 91 13.35 -26.85 5.39
C GLU A 91 14.58 -26.01 5.00
N SER A 92 14.61 -25.47 3.78
CA SER A 92 15.74 -24.73 3.23
C SER A 92 15.31 -23.71 2.17
N LEU A 93 16.22 -22.78 1.83
CA LEU A 93 15.99 -21.78 0.78
C LEU A 93 15.73 -22.41 -0.60
N ASP A 94 16.47 -23.47 -0.95
CA ASP A 94 16.29 -24.18 -2.23
C ASP A 94 14.92 -24.87 -2.34
N GLY A 95 14.28 -25.12 -1.19
CA GLY A 95 12.94 -25.71 -1.12
C GLY A 95 11.80 -24.68 -1.21
N LEU A 96 12.09 -23.38 -1.21
CA LEU A 96 11.07 -22.34 -1.28
C LEU A 96 10.48 -22.22 -2.69
N ALA A 97 9.14 -22.17 -2.75
CA ALA A 97 8.44 -21.78 -3.96
C ALA A 97 8.75 -20.30 -4.29
N GLU A 98 8.85 -19.97 -5.58
CA GLU A 98 9.14 -18.62 -6.07
C GLU A 98 8.21 -17.55 -5.47
N GLU A 99 6.92 -17.86 -5.36
CA GLU A 99 5.92 -16.96 -4.77
C GLU A 99 6.19 -16.69 -3.28
N LEU A 100 6.58 -17.71 -2.50
CA LEU A 100 6.94 -17.54 -1.09
C LEU A 100 8.21 -16.70 -0.93
N VAL A 101 9.18 -16.82 -1.85
CA VAL A 101 10.37 -15.96 -1.84
C VAL A 101 9.98 -14.51 -2.03
N LEU A 102 9.12 -14.20 -3.01
CA LEU A 102 8.65 -12.83 -3.27
C LEU A 102 7.86 -12.25 -2.09
N LEU A 103 6.99 -13.05 -1.47
CA LEU A 103 6.24 -12.63 -0.27
C LEU A 103 7.18 -12.38 0.92
N THR A 104 8.17 -13.24 1.12
CA THR A 104 9.15 -13.09 2.20
C THR A 104 10.01 -11.86 1.99
N GLU A 105 10.49 -11.63 0.76
CA GLU A 105 11.21 -10.40 0.40
C GLU A 105 10.37 -9.15 0.65
N ALA A 106 9.09 -9.15 0.26
CA ALA A 106 8.19 -8.03 0.49
C ALA A 106 8.05 -7.69 1.99
N VAL A 107 7.90 -8.69 2.85
CA VAL A 107 7.80 -8.50 4.32
C VAL A 107 9.13 -8.00 4.90
N VAL A 108 10.27 -8.52 4.43
CA VAL A 108 11.60 -8.04 4.83
C VAL A 108 11.82 -6.59 4.42
N ARG A 109 11.47 -6.24 3.19
CA ARG A 109 11.51 -4.87 2.68
C ARG A 109 10.62 -3.94 3.50
N GLU A 110 9.38 -4.34 3.77
CA GLU A 110 8.45 -3.57 4.57
C GLU A 110 9.01 -3.30 5.98
N ALA A 111 9.55 -4.33 6.65
CA ALA A 111 10.17 -4.17 7.97
C ALA A 111 11.40 -3.25 7.95
N ALA A 112 12.19 -3.31 6.88
CA ALA A 112 13.33 -2.41 6.67
C ALA A 112 12.89 -0.95 6.52
N LEU A 113 11.84 -0.70 5.75
CA LEU A 113 11.32 0.65 5.56
C LEU A 113 10.69 1.18 6.85
N GLU A 114 9.82 0.40 7.46
CA GLU A 114 9.02 0.76 8.64
C GLU A 114 9.86 1.10 9.87
N VAL A 115 10.86 0.27 10.17
CA VAL A 115 11.63 0.36 11.42
C VAL A 115 12.96 1.06 11.19
N HIS A 116 13.57 0.84 10.02
CA HIS A 116 14.99 1.10 9.84
C HIS A 116 15.31 2.22 8.86
N THR A 117 14.35 2.72 8.06
CA THR A 117 14.58 3.65 6.93
C THR A 117 15.62 3.12 5.95
N HIS A 118 15.52 1.84 5.59
CA HIS A 118 16.36 1.21 4.58
C HIS A 118 15.49 0.51 3.55
N ASP A 119 15.92 0.48 2.31
CA ASP A 119 15.43 -0.51 1.36
C ASP A 119 16.11 -1.85 1.62
N ALA A 120 15.38 -2.94 1.47
CA ALA A 120 15.94 -4.27 1.54
C ALA A 120 15.41 -5.13 0.39
N TYR A 121 16.31 -5.82 -0.30
CA TYR A 121 15.97 -6.67 -1.44
C TYR A 121 16.96 -7.83 -1.57
N LEU A 122 16.56 -8.84 -2.33
CA LEU A 122 17.39 -10.01 -2.59
C LEU A 122 18.26 -9.81 -3.83
N ALA A 123 19.52 -10.24 -3.75
CA ALA A 123 20.43 -10.22 -4.89
C ALA A 123 21.26 -11.50 -4.95
N LEU A 124 21.60 -11.95 -6.16
CA LEU A 124 22.53 -13.06 -6.33
C LEU A 124 23.97 -12.57 -6.31
N GLN A 125 24.81 -13.22 -5.50
CA GLN A 125 26.24 -12.97 -5.44
C GLN A 125 26.97 -13.63 -6.62
N GLY A 126 26.93 -12.99 -7.80
CA GLY A 126 27.74 -13.35 -8.96
C GLY A 126 27.87 -14.87 -9.19
N ASP A 127 29.12 -15.35 -9.32
CA ASP A 127 29.44 -16.74 -9.67
C ASP A 127 29.17 -17.79 -8.56
N THR A 128 28.64 -17.39 -7.39
CA THR A 128 28.49 -18.31 -6.24
C THR A 128 27.08 -18.82 -6.02
N ASP A 129 26.11 -18.46 -6.88
CA ASP A 129 24.66 -18.75 -6.73
C ASP A 129 24.13 -18.44 -5.32
N THR A 130 24.83 -17.60 -4.57
CA THR A 130 24.52 -17.33 -3.16
C THR A 130 23.58 -16.14 -3.10
N MET A 131 22.41 -16.32 -2.49
CA MET A 131 21.47 -15.23 -2.27
C MET A 131 21.97 -14.31 -1.13
N LEU A 132 21.94 -13.02 -1.38
CA LEU A 132 22.27 -11.97 -0.42
C LEU A 132 21.01 -11.18 -0.09
N LEU A 133 20.84 -10.86 1.20
CA LEU A 133 19.98 -9.76 1.60
C LEU A 133 20.80 -8.47 1.53
N VAL A 134 20.45 -7.59 0.59
CA VAL A 134 21.09 -6.28 0.42
C VAL A 134 20.23 -5.24 1.11
N VAL A 135 20.86 -4.40 1.94
CA VAL A 135 20.18 -3.33 2.66
C VAL A 135 20.84 -1.99 2.37
N VAL A 136 20.06 -1.01 1.94
CA VAL A 136 20.54 0.31 1.50
C VAL A 136 19.82 1.41 2.27
N PRO A 137 20.53 2.39 2.87
CA PRO A 137 19.88 3.48 3.57
C PRO A 137 19.07 4.34 2.59
N VAL A 138 17.88 4.76 3.03
CA VAL A 138 17.03 5.70 2.29
C VAL A 138 16.60 6.85 3.19
N SER A 139 16.15 7.94 2.57
CA SER A 139 15.52 9.03 3.30
C SER A 139 14.19 8.59 3.92
N VAL A 140 13.75 9.32 4.95
CA VAL A 140 12.42 9.11 5.55
C VAL A 140 11.31 9.34 4.52
N ALA A 141 11.50 10.30 3.62
CA ALA A 141 10.54 10.60 2.55
C ALA A 141 10.39 9.41 1.60
N GLU A 142 11.50 8.85 1.10
CA GLU A 142 11.48 7.65 0.24
C GLU A 142 10.82 6.46 0.94
N ALA A 143 11.17 6.23 2.22
CA ALA A 143 10.53 5.16 2.99
C ALA A 143 9.01 5.36 3.11
N HIS A 144 8.54 6.60 3.29
CA HIS A 144 7.11 6.92 3.29
C HIS A 144 6.44 6.66 1.95
N VAL A 145 7.07 7.02 0.83
CA VAL A 145 6.54 6.79 -0.52
C VAL A 145 6.32 5.31 -0.76
N TRP A 146 7.33 4.49 -0.47
CA TRP A 146 7.25 3.06 -0.76
C TRP A 146 6.27 2.34 0.16
N LEU A 147 6.22 2.70 1.45
CA LEU A 147 5.22 2.17 2.39
C LEU A 147 3.80 2.61 2.03
N LEU A 148 3.63 3.74 1.33
CA LEU A 148 2.31 4.19 0.89
C LEU A 148 1.67 3.20 -0.07
N GLY A 149 2.47 2.59 -0.96
CA GLY A 149 2.01 1.55 -1.88
C GLY A 149 1.44 0.35 -1.11
N SER A 150 2.23 -0.21 -0.19
CA SER A 150 1.81 -1.36 0.63
C SER A 150 0.58 -1.04 1.49
N LEU A 151 0.49 0.17 2.06
CA LEU A 151 -0.69 0.59 2.81
C LEU A 151 -1.95 0.62 1.92
N LEU A 152 -1.83 1.18 0.71
CA LEU A 152 -2.96 1.25 -0.22
C LEU A 152 -3.38 -0.14 -0.70
N GLU A 153 -2.43 -1.04 -0.96
CA GLU A 153 -2.70 -2.45 -1.31
C GLU A 153 -3.47 -3.16 -0.19
N ARG A 154 -3.05 -3.00 1.08
CA ARG A 154 -3.78 -3.55 2.24
C ARG A 154 -5.20 -3.00 2.33
N VAL A 155 -5.37 -1.70 2.12
CA VAL A 155 -6.70 -1.07 2.06
C VAL A 155 -7.53 -1.69 0.94
N GLU A 156 -6.97 -1.87 -0.25
CA GLU A 156 -7.64 -2.46 -1.40
C GLU A 156 -8.05 -3.92 -1.17
N MET A 157 -7.22 -4.75 -0.54
CA MET A 157 -7.61 -6.12 -0.16
C MET A 157 -8.83 -6.12 0.77
N GLY A 158 -8.88 -5.21 1.76
CA GLY A 158 -10.03 -5.06 2.65
C GLY A 158 -11.31 -4.53 1.95
N ILE A 159 -11.16 -3.84 0.82
CA ILE A 159 -12.27 -3.42 -0.04
C ILE A 159 -12.86 -4.64 -0.77
N GLU A 160 -12.00 -5.50 -1.32
CA GLU A 160 -12.43 -6.66 -2.11
C GLU A 160 -13.17 -7.72 -1.26
N ALA A 161 -12.85 -7.83 0.02
CA ALA A 161 -13.53 -8.73 0.96
C ALA A 161 -15.03 -8.40 1.18
N ASN A 162 -15.52 -7.24 0.73
CA ASN A 162 -16.93 -6.85 0.83
C ASN A 162 -17.53 -6.64 -0.57
N PRO A 163 -18.57 -7.40 -0.98
CA PRO A 163 -19.12 -7.34 -2.33
C PRO A 163 -19.59 -5.95 -2.79
N LEU A 164 -20.10 -5.12 -1.87
CA LEU A 164 -20.52 -3.75 -2.18
C LEU A 164 -19.32 -2.83 -2.45
N ARG A 165 -18.27 -2.98 -1.66
CA ARG A 165 -17.04 -2.21 -1.78
C ARG A 165 -16.27 -2.64 -3.03
N ALA A 166 -16.21 -3.93 -3.30
CA ALA A 166 -15.65 -4.51 -4.53
C ALA A 166 -16.33 -3.95 -5.79
N LEU A 167 -17.67 -3.80 -5.79
CA LEU A 167 -18.39 -3.14 -6.88
C LEU A 167 -17.92 -1.70 -7.08
N GLU A 168 -17.93 -0.91 -6.01
CA GLU A 168 -17.55 0.50 -6.11
C GLU A 168 -16.10 0.63 -6.61
N ARG A 169 -15.21 -0.29 -6.19
CA ARG A 169 -13.81 -0.35 -6.64
C ARG A 169 -13.72 -0.63 -8.13
N ALA A 170 -14.49 -1.57 -8.64
CA ALA A 170 -14.54 -1.87 -10.07
C ALA A 170 -15.15 -0.73 -10.89
N ALA A 171 -16.17 -0.05 -10.36
CA ALA A 171 -16.74 1.14 -10.98
C ALA A 171 -15.70 2.29 -11.05
N SER A 172 -14.90 2.46 -9.99
CA SER A 172 -13.80 3.42 -9.96
C SER A 172 -12.75 3.09 -11.02
N GLY A 173 -12.31 1.83 -11.11
CA GLY A 173 -11.30 1.41 -12.08
C GLY A 173 -11.75 1.50 -13.53
N TRP A 174 -13.00 1.13 -13.80
CA TRP A 174 -13.60 1.33 -15.11
C TRP A 174 -13.58 2.81 -15.54
N TRP A 175 -13.92 3.73 -14.63
CA TRP A 175 -13.87 5.16 -14.93
C TRP A 175 -12.45 5.65 -15.14
N PHE A 176 -11.51 5.22 -14.31
CA PHE A 176 -10.10 5.55 -14.45
C PHE A 176 -9.60 5.19 -15.85
N LEU A 177 -9.80 3.94 -16.27
CA LEU A 177 -9.43 3.45 -17.60
C LEU A 177 -10.07 4.28 -18.73
N ARG A 178 -11.35 4.63 -18.58
CA ARG A 178 -12.05 5.48 -19.56
C ARG A 178 -11.50 6.91 -19.60
N SER A 179 -11.13 7.47 -18.46
CA SER A 179 -10.70 8.85 -18.32
C SER A 179 -9.24 9.10 -18.72
N ARG A 180 -8.42 8.05 -18.72
CA ARG A 180 -6.98 8.09 -18.99
C ARG A 180 -6.63 8.39 -20.46
N GLY A 181 -7.56 8.20 -21.40
CA GLY A 181 -7.29 8.37 -22.83
C GLY A 181 -6.24 7.36 -23.36
N ASP A 182 -5.87 7.47 -24.64
CA ASP A 182 -5.04 6.44 -25.28
C ASP A 182 -3.54 6.51 -24.93
N ASP A 183 -2.93 7.65 -24.57
CA ASP A 183 -1.44 7.69 -24.43
C ASP A 183 -0.84 8.65 -23.36
N GLU A 184 -1.51 9.70 -22.88
CA GLU A 184 -0.81 10.78 -22.13
C GLU A 184 -0.77 10.61 -20.60
N LEU A 185 -1.57 9.72 -20.02
CA LEU A 185 -1.64 9.50 -18.56
C LEU A 185 -1.26 8.06 -18.17
N THR A 186 -0.36 7.44 -18.95
CA THR A 186 -0.04 6.02 -18.76
C THR A 186 0.66 5.68 -17.44
N GLU A 187 1.30 6.67 -16.85
CA GLU A 187 2.07 6.53 -15.60
C GLU A 187 1.21 6.82 -14.36
N LEU A 188 0.04 7.43 -14.55
CA LEU A 188 -0.90 7.68 -13.46
C LEU A 188 -1.38 6.33 -12.93
N ARG A 189 -1.16 6.05 -11.64
CA ARG A 189 -1.69 4.84 -11.01
C ARG A 189 -3.18 5.01 -10.75
N GLU A 190 -3.93 3.92 -10.89
CA GLU A 190 -5.35 3.91 -10.56
C GLU A 190 -5.57 4.28 -9.08
N GLN A 191 -4.65 3.86 -8.21
CA GLN A 191 -4.63 4.14 -6.77
C GLN A 191 -4.75 5.64 -6.44
N GLU A 192 -4.17 6.52 -7.26
CA GLU A 192 -4.25 7.99 -7.11
C GLU A 192 -5.66 8.56 -7.30
N TRP A 193 -6.51 7.76 -7.93
CA TRP A 193 -7.92 8.05 -8.22
C TRP A 193 -8.84 6.95 -7.68
N SER A 194 -8.29 6.06 -6.84
CA SER A 194 -8.98 4.88 -6.36
C SER A 194 -10.04 5.20 -5.34
N LEU A 195 -10.85 4.18 -5.07
CA LEU A 195 -11.89 4.25 -4.06
C LEU A 195 -11.32 4.36 -2.64
N ALA A 196 -10.04 4.00 -2.40
CA ALA A 196 -9.43 4.04 -1.08
C ALA A 196 -9.64 5.40 -0.38
N GLU A 197 -9.58 6.49 -1.13
CA GLU A 197 -9.61 7.86 -0.60
C GLU A 197 -10.86 8.64 -1.00
N ARG A 198 -11.74 8.03 -1.80
CA ARG A 198 -12.98 8.65 -2.26
C ARG A 198 -14.13 8.26 -1.34
N PRO A 199 -15.02 9.22 -0.97
CA PRO A 199 -16.25 8.89 -0.30
C PRO A 199 -17.03 7.81 -1.04
N THR A 200 -17.23 6.67 -0.39
CA THR A 200 -18.07 5.59 -0.90
C THR A 200 -19.52 6.06 -0.99
N ALA A 201 -20.29 5.52 -1.91
CA ALA A 201 -21.71 5.84 -1.97
C ALA A 201 -22.40 5.30 -0.72
N ALA A 202 -22.00 4.12 -0.23
CA ALA A 202 -22.64 3.46 0.91
C ALA A 202 -22.51 4.22 2.24
N THR A 203 -21.33 4.77 2.55
CA THR A 203 -21.06 5.38 3.87
C THR A 203 -20.82 6.88 3.80
N GLY A 204 -20.52 7.42 2.62
CA GLY A 204 -20.09 8.82 2.45
C GLY A 204 -18.70 9.10 3.05
N ARG A 205 -17.97 8.06 3.45
CA ARG A 205 -16.57 8.12 3.92
C ARG A 205 -15.68 7.40 2.93
N SER A 206 -14.42 7.83 2.83
CA SER A 206 -13.41 7.06 2.13
C SER A 206 -12.99 5.84 2.93
N PHE A 207 -12.40 4.83 2.29
CA PHE A 207 -11.91 3.67 3.02
C PHE A 207 -10.75 3.99 3.94
N VAL A 208 -9.88 4.93 3.56
CA VAL A 208 -8.87 5.46 4.48
C VAL A 208 -9.54 6.10 5.70
N ALA A 209 -10.65 6.83 5.53
CA ALA A 209 -11.39 7.38 6.67
C ALA A 209 -12.11 6.30 7.51
N GLU A 210 -12.52 5.19 6.90
CA GLU A 210 -13.07 4.04 7.62
C GLU A 210 -11.98 3.29 8.39
N LEU A 211 -10.85 3.01 7.74
CA LEU A 211 -9.65 2.43 8.37
C LEU A 211 -9.22 3.27 9.57
N VAL A 212 -9.01 4.59 9.39
CA VAL A 212 -8.58 5.48 10.48
C VAL A 212 -9.60 5.54 11.64
N ALA A 213 -10.88 5.30 11.36
CA ALA A 213 -11.92 5.27 12.38
C ALA A 213 -12.07 3.90 13.09
N ASP A 214 -11.42 2.86 12.56
CA ASP A 214 -11.40 1.50 13.11
C ASP A 214 -10.14 1.31 13.96
N GLU A 215 -10.32 1.30 15.29
CA GLU A 215 -9.19 1.18 16.24
C GLU A 215 -8.47 -0.16 16.13
N GLU A 216 -9.18 -1.24 15.80
CA GLU A 216 -8.62 -2.58 15.68
C GLU A 216 -7.81 -2.70 14.39
N ALA A 217 -8.38 -2.29 13.26
CA ALA A 217 -7.68 -2.27 11.98
C ALA A 217 -6.46 -1.33 12.02
N MET A 218 -6.58 -0.16 12.68
CA MET A 218 -5.44 0.71 12.90
C MET A 218 -4.41 0.09 13.84
N ALA A 219 -4.80 -0.67 14.86
CA ALA A 219 -3.85 -1.32 15.77
C ALA A 219 -3.01 -2.38 15.07
N ALA A 220 -3.59 -3.09 14.08
CA ALA A 220 -2.91 -4.09 13.26
C ALA A 220 -1.87 -3.50 12.28
N LEU A 221 -1.94 -2.19 12.00
CA LEU A 221 -0.94 -1.55 11.14
C LEU A 221 0.36 -1.22 11.89
N PRO A 222 1.52 -1.38 11.23
CA PRO A 222 2.78 -0.91 11.75
C PRO A 222 2.79 0.61 12.08
N PRO A 223 3.57 1.09 13.07
CA PRO A 223 3.55 2.49 13.55
C PRO A 223 3.59 3.61 12.50
N ARG A 224 4.50 3.55 11.54
CA ARG A 224 4.67 4.51 10.45
C ARG A 224 3.58 4.36 9.40
N GLN A 225 3.10 3.16 9.11
CA GLN A 225 1.89 3.01 8.28
C GLN A 225 0.63 3.57 8.96
N ARG A 226 0.47 3.42 10.29
CA ARG A 226 -0.59 4.12 11.04
C ARG A 226 -0.47 5.63 10.92
N HIS A 227 0.77 6.12 10.94
CA HIS A 227 1.02 7.53 10.71
C HIS A 227 0.61 7.94 9.29
N LEU A 228 1.06 7.22 8.27
CA LEU A 228 0.72 7.47 6.86
C LEU A 228 -0.79 7.38 6.59
N ALA A 229 -1.51 6.44 7.19
CA ALA A 229 -2.96 6.35 7.06
C ALA A 229 -3.66 7.63 7.55
N ARG A 230 -3.16 8.24 8.64
CA ARG A 230 -3.67 9.53 9.13
C ARG A 230 -3.30 10.70 8.22
N GLN A 231 -2.09 10.69 7.65
CA GLN A 231 -1.68 11.72 6.69
C GLN A 231 -2.47 11.62 5.37
N LEU A 232 -2.75 10.41 4.90
CA LEU A 232 -3.59 10.17 3.72
C LEU A 232 -4.99 10.78 3.88
N LEU A 233 -5.56 10.75 5.08
CA LEU A 233 -6.85 11.40 5.35
C LEU A 233 -6.81 12.92 5.13
N GLN A 234 -5.64 13.54 5.29
CA GLN A 234 -5.40 14.98 5.10
C GLN A 234 -4.82 15.32 3.72
N SER A 235 -4.58 14.31 2.89
CA SER A 235 -3.99 14.49 1.57
C SER A 235 -4.91 15.24 0.61
N VAL A 236 -4.31 15.91 -0.37
CA VAL A 236 -5.02 16.70 -1.37
C VAL A 236 -4.78 16.13 -2.76
N SER A 237 -5.85 15.86 -3.50
CA SER A 237 -5.79 15.56 -4.94
C SER A 237 -5.94 16.83 -5.74
N GLY A 238 -5.25 16.92 -6.87
CA GLY A 238 -5.33 18.11 -7.70
C GLY A 238 -4.37 18.13 -8.86
N SER A 239 -4.11 19.33 -9.32
CA SER A 239 -3.15 19.62 -10.37
C SER A 239 -2.33 20.84 -9.96
N TRP A 240 -1.03 20.76 -10.15
CA TRP A 240 -0.09 21.79 -9.72
C TRP A 240 0.86 22.14 -10.85
N ARG A 241 1.30 23.39 -10.87
CA ARG A 241 2.48 23.80 -11.61
C ARG A 241 3.68 23.76 -10.68
N VAL A 242 4.76 23.12 -11.12
CA VAL A 242 6.05 23.17 -10.43
C VAL A 242 6.63 24.58 -10.63
N ARG A 243 6.67 25.38 -9.58
CA ARG A 243 7.26 26.72 -9.63
C ARG A 243 8.78 26.66 -9.62
N GLU A 244 9.33 25.89 -8.70
CA GLU A 244 10.77 25.76 -8.51
C GLU A 244 11.11 24.36 -8.00
N ARG A 245 12.34 23.92 -8.30
CA ARG A 245 12.92 22.69 -7.79
C ARG A 245 14.39 22.93 -7.48
N THR A 246 14.82 22.47 -6.31
CA THR A 246 16.21 22.49 -5.85
C THR A 246 16.53 21.15 -5.20
N GLY A 247 17.22 20.27 -5.94
CA GLY A 247 17.50 18.91 -5.46
C GLY A 247 16.21 18.13 -5.20
N ASP A 248 16.03 17.73 -3.95
CA ASP A 248 14.89 16.94 -3.46
C ASP A 248 13.75 17.81 -2.92
N ASP A 249 13.87 19.14 -2.96
CA ASP A 249 12.78 20.04 -2.58
C ASP A 249 12.20 20.72 -3.82
N ALA A 250 10.88 20.83 -3.88
CA ALA A 250 10.15 21.53 -4.92
C ALA A 250 9.03 22.40 -4.32
N VAL A 251 8.58 23.40 -5.07
CA VAL A 251 7.35 24.13 -4.73
C VAL A 251 6.32 23.97 -5.82
N PHE A 252 5.18 23.43 -5.41
CA PHE A 252 4.03 23.18 -6.26
C PHE A 252 2.99 24.26 -6.00
N VAL A 253 2.46 24.85 -7.06
CA VAL A 253 1.40 25.86 -6.98
C VAL A 253 0.14 25.24 -7.57
N SER A 254 -0.90 25.12 -6.76
CA SER A 254 -2.18 24.54 -7.17
C SER A 254 -2.80 25.37 -8.28
N LEU A 255 -3.20 24.72 -9.36
CA LEU A 255 -3.87 25.37 -10.50
C LEU A 255 -5.32 25.76 -10.20
N ALA A 256 -5.90 25.27 -9.09
CA ALA A 256 -7.29 25.52 -8.74
C ALA A 256 -7.47 26.80 -7.91
N ASP A 257 -6.53 27.08 -7.02
CA ASP A 257 -6.65 28.12 -5.98
C ASP A 257 -5.34 28.88 -5.70
N GLU A 258 -4.27 28.62 -6.47
CA GLU A 258 -2.94 29.23 -6.33
C GLU A 258 -2.26 28.97 -4.97
N SER A 259 -2.72 27.99 -4.20
CA SER A 259 -2.09 27.57 -2.95
C SER A 259 -0.70 26.96 -3.19
N GLU A 260 0.28 27.31 -2.35
CA GLU A 260 1.66 26.81 -2.46
C GLU A 260 1.91 25.62 -1.52
N TYR A 261 2.60 24.61 -2.05
CA TYR A 261 2.95 23.38 -1.35
C TYR A 261 4.45 23.15 -1.48
N ARG A 262 5.16 23.02 -0.34
CA ARG A 262 6.57 22.59 -0.33
C ARG A 262 6.60 21.08 -0.40
N VAL A 263 7.08 20.54 -1.52
CA VAL A 263 7.08 19.12 -1.80
C VAL A 263 8.48 18.56 -1.66
N ARG A 264 8.64 17.50 -0.88
CA ARG A 264 9.84 16.68 -0.84
C ARG A 264 9.71 15.58 -1.89
N GLU A 265 10.61 15.62 -2.86
CA GLU A 265 10.67 14.70 -3.97
C GLU A 265 11.55 13.49 -3.65
N HIS A 266 11.29 12.44 -4.41
CA HIS A 266 12.06 11.21 -4.45
C HIS A 266 12.30 10.89 -5.94
N GLU A 267 13.55 10.66 -6.32
CA GLU A 267 13.95 10.13 -7.64
C GLU A 267 13.24 10.76 -8.86
N ALA A 268 13.13 12.09 -8.90
CA ALA A 268 12.33 12.75 -9.93
C ALA A 268 13.16 13.62 -10.88
N GLU A 269 12.90 13.50 -12.18
CA GLU A 269 13.58 14.25 -13.24
C GLU A 269 12.59 15.16 -13.98
N TYR A 270 12.33 16.34 -13.40
CA TYR A 270 11.52 17.37 -14.07
C TYR A 270 12.00 18.79 -13.71
N GLY A 271 11.69 19.75 -14.59
CA GLY A 271 12.05 21.16 -14.42
C GLY A 271 10.92 22.03 -13.88
N ALA A 272 11.21 23.31 -13.71
CA ALA A 272 10.18 24.32 -13.48
C ALA A 272 9.16 24.34 -14.63
N ASP A 273 7.95 24.80 -14.32
CA ASP A 273 6.77 24.84 -15.18
C ASP A 273 6.23 23.48 -15.63
N ALA A 274 6.75 22.37 -15.11
CA ALA A 274 6.10 21.07 -15.23
C ALA A 274 4.71 21.10 -14.58
N VAL A 275 3.79 20.31 -15.12
CA VAL A 275 2.47 20.10 -14.57
C VAL A 275 2.43 18.75 -13.90
N ALA A 276 2.05 18.77 -12.63
CA ALA A 276 1.89 17.60 -11.80
C ALA A 276 0.40 17.32 -11.61
N VAL A 277 -0.03 16.07 -11.80
CA VAL A 277 -1.42 15.63 -11.61
C VAL A 277 -1.43 14.37 -10.76
N GLY A 278 -2.09 14.43 -9.60
CA GLY A 278 -2.08 13.33 -8.64
C GLY A 278 -2.44 13.81 -7.25
N ARG A 279 -1.68 13.36 -6.24
CA ARG A 279 -1.92 13.66 -4.83
C ARG A 279 -0.66 14.13 -4.09
N LEU A 280 -0.87 15.09 -3.20
CA LEU A 280 0.12 15.46 -2.19
C LEU A 280 -0.33 14.94 -0.82
N VAL A 281 0.58 14.25 -0.13
CA VAL A 281 0.38 13.69 1.21
C VAL A 281 1.19 14.52 2.22
N PRO A 282 0.58 15.10 3.26
CA PRO A 282 1.32 15.94 4.20
C PRO A 282 2.32 15.11 5.02
N LEU A 283 3.45 15.73 5.35
CA LEU A 283 4.44 15.26 6.30
C LEU A 283 4.40 16.14 7.56
N ASP A 284 5.01 15.66 8.65
CA ASP A 284 4.97 16.35 9.95
C ASP A 284 5.70 17.70 9.99
N ASP A 285 6.59 17.96 9.02
CA ASP A 285 7.45 19.15 8.96
C ASP A 285 6.90 20.26 8.04
N GLU A 286 5.57 20.29 7.85
CA GLU A 286 4.87 21.21 6.94
C GLU A 286 5.25 21.04 5.46
N THR A 287 6.01 20.00 5.13
CA THR A 287 6.25 19.59 3.74
C THR A 287 5.22 18.55 3.29
N TRP A 288 5.21 18.32 2.00
CA TRP A 288 4.30 17.39 1.34
C TRP A 288 5.12 16.37 0.59
N LEU A 289 4.60 15.17 0.50
CA LEU A 289 5.15 14.09 -0.28
C LEU A 289 4.29 13.92 -1.53
N ARG A 290 4.95 13.80 -2.68
CA ARG A 290 4.30 13.36 -3.89
C ARG A 290 3.92 11.89 -3.75
N SER A 291 2.66 11.55 -4.05
CA SER A 291 2.23 10.16 -4.12
C SER A 291 2.97 9.40 -5.24
N PRO A 292 3.28 8.10 -5.06
CA PRO A 292 4.05 7.32 -6.04
C PRO A 292 3.46 7.31 -7.45
N GLY A 293 2.13 7.45 -7.58
CA GLY A 293 1.45 7.42 -8.87
C GLY A 293 1.19 8.79 -9.49
N MET A 294 1.67 9.89 -8.90
CA MET A 294 1.51 11.22 -9.49
C MET A 294 2.27 11.32 -10.81
N HIS A 295 1.57 11.73 -11.87
CA HIS A 295 2.18 12.03 -13.16
C HIS A 295 2.75 13.45 -13.17
N ILE A 296 3.95 13.63 -13.73
CA ILE A 296 4.58 14.93 -13.94
C ILE A 296 5.10 15.02 -15.37
N GLY A 297 4.64 16.04 -16.10
CA GLY A 297 5.00 16.23 -17.51
C GLY A 297 5.17 17.70 -17.88
N VAL A 298 5.70 17.95 -19.07
CA VAL A 298 5.76 19.30 -19.65
C VAL A 298 4.36 19.64 -20.18
N ALA A 299 3.85 20.83 -19.87
CA ALA A 299 2.50 21.24 -20.21
C ALA A 299 2.22 21.19 -21.74
N SER A 300 1.61 20.11 -22.22
CA SER A 300 0.56 20.19 -23.25
C SER A 300 -0.76 20.23 -22.49
N GLU A 301 -1.56 21.30 -22.66
CA GLU A 301 -2.79 21.60 -21.89
C GLU A 301 -3.54 20.32 -21.44
N PRO A 302 -3.35 19.84 -20.20
CA PRO A 302 -4.05 18.68 -19.76
C PRO A 302 -5.45 19.13 -19.34
N ALA A 303 -6.47 18.65 -20.06
CA ALA A 303 -7.84 18.79 -19.60
C ALA A 303 -7.96 18.06 -18.26
N ALA A 304 -8.06 18.81 -17.15
CA ALA A 304 -8.23 18.22 -15.82
C ALA A 304 -9.40 17.22 -15.85
N PRO A 305 -9.16 15.93 -15.53
CA PRO A 305 -10.24 14.96 -15.53
C PRO A 305 -11.24 15.36 -14.45
N ARG A 306 -12.52 15.48 -14.85
CA ARG A 306 -13.60 15.83 -13.92
C ARG A 306 -13.86 14.63 -12.98
N PRO A 307 -13.98 14.85 -11.66
CA PRO A 307 -14.41 13.79 -10.75
C PRO A 307 -15.79 13.26 -11.17
N LEU A 308 -15.97 11.94 -11.11
CA LEU A 308 -17.28 11.32 -11.31
C LEU A 308 -18.31 11.94 -10.36
N PRO A 309 -19.49 12.35 -10.84
CA PRO A 309 -20.64 12.46 -9.97
C PRO A 309 -20.98 11.06 -9.41
N PRO A 310 -21.39 10.94 -8.13
CA PRO A 310 -21.84 9.66 -7.59
C PRO A 310 -22.97 9.11 -8.47
N ALA A 311 -22.98 7.80 -8.74
CA ALA A 311 -24.03 7.17 -9.52
C ALA A 311 -25.39 7.43 -8.87
N ARG A 312 -26.29 8.10 -9.60
CA ARG A 312 -27.54 8.62 -9.03
C ARG A 312 -28.72 7.69 -9.26
N SER A 313 -28.54 6.59 -9.99
CA SER A 313 -29.64 5.69 -10.36
C SER A 313 -29.24 4.24 -10.65
N ALA A 314 -30.20 3.32 -10.42
CA ALA A 314 -30.20 1.91 -10.86
C ALA A 314 -29.69 1.71 -12.29
N SER A 315 -30.10 2.59 -13.19
CA SER A 315 -29.76 2.52 -14.62
C SER A 315 -28.30 2.89 -14.89
N GLU A 316 -27.73 3.86 -14.16
CA GLU A 316 -26.33 4.23 -14.30
C GLU A 316 -25.41 3.13 -13.78
N ALA A 317 -25.68 2.56 -12.60
CA ALA A 317 -24.86 1.47 -12.08
C ALA A 317 -24.90 0.22 -12.97
N ARG A 318 -26.07 -0.14 -13.53
CA ARG A 318 -26.17 -1.26 -14.49
C ARG A 318 -25.33 -1.03 -15.74
N LYS A 319 -25.26 0.20 -16.23
CA LYS A 319 -24.43 0.55 -17.38
C LYS A 319 -22.94 0.44 -17.03
N VAL A 320 -22.54 0.96 -15.88
CA VAL A 320 -21.16 0.85 -15.38
C VAL A 320 -20.76 -0.62 -15.18
N LEU A 321 -21.63 -1.44 -14.59
CA LEU A 321 -21.43 -2.88 -14.40
C LEU A 321 -21.30 -3.65 -15.72
N ALA A 322 -22.16 -3.36 -16.71
CA ALA A 322 -22.09 -3.99 -18.02
C ALA A 322 -20.79 -3.65 -18.77
N GLU A 323 -20.28 -2.43 -18.60
CA GLU A 323 -19.03 -1.97 -19.21
C GLU A 323 -17.79 -2.44 -18.41
N ALA A 324 -17.92 -2.71 -17.11
CA ALA A 324 -16.88 -3.27 -16.23
C ALA A 324 -16.85 -4.81 -16.17
N GLY A 325 -17.83 -5.48 -16.77
CA GLY A 325 -17.98 -6.95 -16.76
C GLY A 325 -16.72 -7.76 -17.14
N PRO A 326 -15.84 -7.30 -18.04
CA PRO A 326 -14.56 -7.99 -18.31
C PRO A 326 -13.56 -7.97 -17.14
N ILE A 327 -13.71 -7.04 -16.19
CA ILE A 327 -12.84 -6.81 -15.03
C ILE A 327 -13.36 -7.58 -13.80
N LEU A 328 -14.69 -7.70 -13.66
CA LEU A 328 -15.39 -8.33 -12.54
C LEU A 328 -15.62 -9.84 -12.73
N LYS A 329 -14.58 -10.62 -13.04
CA LYS A 329 -14.71 -12.03 -13.47
C LYS A 329 -15.42 -12.94 -12.46
N ASP A 330 -15.44 -12.59 -11.17
CA ASP A 330 -15.89 -13.48 -10.09
C ASP A 330 -17.08 -12.93 -9.27
N VAL A 331 -17.77 -11.90 -9.76
CA VAL A 331 -18.88 -11.27 -9.00
C VAL A 331 -20.20 -11.37 -9.75
N GLU A 332 -21.21 -12.05 -9.18
CA GLU A 332 -22.55 -12.15 -9.76
C GLU A 332 -23.23 -10.76 -9.81
N PRO A 333 -23.52 -10.22 -11.02
CA PRO A 333 -24.00 -8.84 -11.17
C PRO A 333 -25.31 -8.55 -10.42
N ASP A 334 -26.19 -9.56 -10.28
CA ASP A 334 -27.50 -9.40 -9.66
C ASP A 334 -27.43 -9.31 -8.13
N GLU A 335 -26.49 -9.99 -7.49
CA GLU A 335 -26.24 -9.87 -6.04
C GLU A 335 -25.71 -8.47 -5.70
N VAL A 336 -24.79 -7.98 -6.52
CA VAL A 336 -24.19 -6.66 -6.41
C VAL A 336 -25.21 -5.54 -6.61
N ILE A 337 -26.05 -5.65 -7.65
CA ILE A 337 -27.11 -4.67 -7.92
C ILE A 337 -28.11 -4.64 -6.76
N SER A 338 -28.47 -5.81 -6.22
CA SER A 338 -29.40 -5.93 -5.11
C SER A 338 -28.85 -5.26 -3.85
N ALA A 339 -27.60 -5.57 -3.49
CA ALA A 339 -26.92 -4.96 -2.35
C ALA A 339 -26.80 -3.42 -2.51
N TRP A 340 -26.49 -2.94 -3.71
CA TRP A 340 -26.35 -1.51 -3.99
C TRP A 340 -27.69 -0.76 -3.86
N LEU A 341 -28.77 -1.35 -4.39
CA LEU A 341 -30.12 -0.81 -4.26
C LEU A 341 -30.60 -0.80 -2.80
N GLU A 342 -30.24 -1.81 -2.01
CA GLU A 342 -30.51 -1.83 -0.58
C GLU A 342 -29.75 -0.72 0.17
N ALA A 343 -28.47 -0.50 -0.14
CA ALA A 343 -27.68 0.57 0.46
C ALA A 343 -28.28 1.95 0.17
N LEU A 344 -28.63 2.23 -1.09
CA LEU A 344 -29.31 3.48 -1.48
C LEU A 344 -30.65 3.66 -0.76
N THR A 345 -31.43 2.58 -0.64
CA THR A 345 -32.71 2.60 0.09
C THR A 345 -32.51 2.90 1.57
N ARG A 346 -31.46 2.36 2.19
CA ARG A 346 -31.10 2.60 3.59
C ARG A 346 -30.69 4.05 3.82
N MET A 347 -29.92 4.63 2.90
CA MET A 347 -29.54 6.05 2.94
C MET A 347 -30.74 6.99 2.78
N ALA A 348 -31.64 6.70 1.82
CA ALA A 348 -32.87 7.46 1.64
C ALA A 348 -33.76 7.46 2.90
N ARG A 349 -33.79 6.34 3.64
CA ARG A 349 -34.49 6.23 4.93
C ARG A 349 -33.80 7.01 6.06
N LYS A 350 -32.46 7.02 6.12
CA LYS A 350 -31.71 7.83 7.11
C LYS A 350 -31.86 9.33 6.84
N GLY A 351 -31.87 9.76 5.57
CA GLY A 351 -32.02 11.17 5.19
C GLY A 351 -33.42 11.77 5.41
N THR A 352 -34.46 10.93 5.56
CA THR A 352 -35.85 11.39 5.75
C THR A 352 -36.27 11.47 7.23
N GLY A 353 -35.43 11.02 8.17
CA GLY A 353 -35.73 11.00 9.61
C GLY A 353 -35.34 12.27 10.39
N GLY A 354 -34.60 13.21 9.79
CA GLY A 354 -33.91 14.27 10.50
C GLY A 354 -34.40 15.69 10.25
N ASN A 355 -35.71 15.95 10.07
CA ASN A 355 -36.20 17.33 10.14
C ASN A 355 -37.70 17.45 10.44
N LYS A 356 -38.14 16.97 11.61
CA LYS A 356 -39.43 17.40 12.17
C LYS A 356 -39.28 17.80 13.64
N SER A 357 -39.58 19.08 13.87
CA SER A 357 -39.85 19.74 15.15
C SER A 357 -38.65 20.29 15.93
N LYS A 358 -38.45 21.61 15.78
CA LYS A 358 -38.71 22.57 16.87
C LYS A 358 -38.77 23.99 16.27
N ARG A 359 -39.95 24.37 15.78
CA ARG A 359 -40.43 25.75 15.87
C ARG A 359 -41.44 25.77 17.02
N ARG A 360 -41.04 26.37 18.13
CA ARG A 360 -41.93 27.05 19.07
C ARG A 360 -41.32 28.39 19.38
#